data_AF-A0A9X1A8I7-F1
#
_entry.id   AF-A0A9X1A8I7-F1
#
_cell.length_a   1.000
_cell.length_b   1.000
_cell.length_c   1.000
_cell.angle_alpha   90.00
_cell.angle_beta   90.00
_cell.angle_gamma   90.00
#
_symmetry.space_group_name_H-M   'P 1'
#
loop_
_entity.id
_entity.type
_entity.pdbx_description
1 polymer ?
#
loop_
_entity_poly.entity_id
_entity_poly.type
_entity_poly.pdbx_seq_one_letter_code
_entity_poly.pdbx_strand_id
1 'polypeptide(L)'
;MFKIALTAFLTLAIVPPVMATSGAGCLVVVNVARNDALNMRARPSANARIVDVLPPQMHGIIHLDAACRPASAPWASRWCPVTHYNGDRTTKGWVKARFVRDSDCP
;
A
#
# COMPACT_ATOMS: atom_id res chain seq x y z
N MET A 1 -52.66 30.64 21.13
CA MET A 1 -51.97 30.80 19.83
C MET A 1 -50.49 31.01 20.11
N PHE A 2 -49.63 29.98 20.00
CA PHE A 2 -48.18 30.13 20.07
C PHE A 2 -47.55 29.27 18.96
N LYS A 3 -46.88 29.94 18.02
CA LYS A 3 -46.22 29.34 16.86
C LYS A 3 -44.87 28.77 17.30
N ILE A 4 -44.65 27.47 17.16
CA ILE A 4 -43.32 26.86 17.35
C ILE A 4 -42.68 26.74 15.97
N ALA A 5 -41.77 27.66 15.66
CA ALA A 5 -40.92 27.57 14.47
C ALA A 5 -39.77 26.61 14.79
N LEU A 6 -39.78 25.43 14.16
CA LEU A 6 -38.75 24.41 14.31
C LEU A 6 -37.57 24.77 13.39
N THR A 7 -36.54 25.41 13.93
CA THR A 7 -35.32 25.74 13.18
C THR A 7 -34.43 24.50 13.13
N ALA A 8 -34.35 23.85 11.97
CA ALA A 8 -33.46 22.72 11.75
C ALA A 8 -32.00 23.22 11.63
N PHE A 9 -31.18 22.97 12.66
CA PHE A 9 -29.74 23.19 12.61
C PHE A 9 -29.08 22.06 11.81
N LEU A 10 -28.63 22.37 10.59
CA LEU A 10 -27.86 21.45 9.76
C LEU A 10 -26.40 21.45 10.24
N THR A 11 -26.01 20.44 11.01
CA THR A 11 -24.62 20.24 11.44
C THR A 11 -23.78 19.71 10.27
N LEU A 12 -22.87 20.52 9.74
CA LEU A 12 -21.80 20.02 8.85
C LEU A 12 -20.84 19.14 9.68
N ALA A 13 -20.86 17.84 9.42
CA ALA A 13 -19.85 16.93 9.96
C ALA A 13 -18.52 17.15 9.21
N ILE A 14 -17.48 17.55 9.95
CA ILE A 14 -16.11 17.59 9.44
C ILE A 14 -15.60 16.15 9.44
N VAL A 15 -15.55 15.51 8.28
CA VAL A 15 -15.00 14.15 8.15
C VAL A 15 -13.47 14.27 8.14
N PRO A 16 -12.73 13.72 9.13
CA PRO A 16 -11.28 13.72 9.07
C PRO A 16 -10.80 12.87 7.88
N PRO A 17 -9.68 13.22 7.23
CA PRO A 17 -9.11 12.39 6.19
C PRO A 17 -8.74 11.03 6.77
N VAL A 18 -9.32 9.95 6.24
CA VAL A 18 -8.87 8.60 6.57
C VAL A 18 -7.50 8.45 5.93
N MET A 19 -6.45 8.47 6.75
CA MET A 19 -5.14 8.07 6.31
C MET A 19 -5.15 6.55 6.23
N ALA A 20 -5.11 5.99 5.02
CA ALA A 20 -4.87 4.57 4.83
C ALA A 20 -3.52 4.23 5.50
N THR A 21 -3.58 3.66 6.70
CA THR A 21 -2.41 3.23 7.45
C THR A 21 -2.22 1.75 7.19
N SER A 22 -1.76 1.42 5.98
CA SER A 22 -1.11 0.13 5.69
C SER A 22 -1.96 -1.13 5.98
N GLY A 23 -3.28 -1.05 5.82
CA GLY A 23 -4.20 -2.21 5.87
C GLY A 23 -4.14 -3.06 4.59
N ALA A 24 -4.84 -4.20 4.55
CA ALA A 24 -4.93 -5.01 3.32
C ALA A 24 -5.45 -4.15 2.15
N GLY A 25 -4.73 -4.18 1.03
CA GLY A 25 -4.93 -3.28 -0.11
C GLY A 25 -3.94 -3.58 -1.24
N CYS A 26 -3.84 -2.70 -2.24
CA CYS A 26 -2.86 -2.84 -3.32
C CYS A 26 -1.73 -1.82 -3.21
N LEU A 27 -0.61 -2.15 -3.85
CA LEU A 27 0.57 -1.32 -3.92
C LEU A 27 0.98 -1.04 -5.37
N VAL A 28 1.56 0.13 -5.58
CA VAL A 28 2.22 0.55 -6.82
C VAL A 28 3.70 0.82 -6.56
N VAL A 29 4.55 0.44 -7.51
CA VAL A 29 5.99 0.73 -7.46
C VAL A 29 6.26 2.22 -7.68
N VAL A 30 7.00 2.83 -6.77
CA VAL A 30 7.43 4.25 -6.83
C VAL A 30 8.92 4.37 -6.55
N ASN A 31 9.52 5.52 -6.87
CA ASN A 31 10.92 5.82 -6.55
C ASN A 31 11.92 4.81 -7.12
N VAL A 32 11.57 4.17 -8.24
CA VAL A 32 12.44 3.29 -9.04
C VAL A 32 12.59 3.93 -10.41
N ALA A 33 13.83 3.98 -10.93
CA ALA A 33 14.10 4.55 -12.25
C ALA A 33 13.39 3.75 -13.35
N ARG A 34 13.03 4.40 -14.47
CA ARG A 34 12.30 3.74 -15.58
C ARG A 34 13.02 2.53 -16.17
N ASN A 35 14.35 2.48 -16.08
CA ASN A 35 15.22 1.43 -16.58
C ASN A 35 15.73 0.49 -15.46
N ASP A 36 15.06 0.48 -14.30
CA ASP A 36 15.40 -0.34 -13.15
C ASP A 36 14.14 -1.06 -12.61
N ALA A 37 14.29 -1.91 -11.60
CA ALA A 37 13.18 -2.66 -11.02
C ALA A 37 13.32 -2.86 -9.51
N LEU A 38 12.17 -2.94 -8.84
CA LEU A 38 12.10 -3.29 -7.44
C LEU A 38 12.20 -4.81 -7.26
N ASN A 39 13.22 -5.26 -6.55
CA ASN A 39 13.36 -6.67 -6.19
C ASN A 39 12.38 -7.06 -5.07
N MET A 40 11.57 -8.09 -5.31
CA MET A 40 10.79 -8.77 -4.29
C MET A 40 11.62 -9.92 -3.68
N ARG A 41 11.62 -10.02 -2.36
CA ARG A 41 12.54 -10.89 -1.62
C ARG A 41 11.83 -11.93 -0.76
N ALA A 42 12.48 -13.07 -0.53
CA ALA A 42 11.92 -14.17 0.24
C ALA A 42 11.70 -13.85 1.74
N ARG A 43 12.40 -12.84 2.27
CA ARG A 43 12.36 -12.39 3.68
C ARG A 43 12.50 -10.86 3.74
N PRO A 44 12.11 -10.20 4.84
CA PRO A 44 12.22 -8.74 5.01
C PRO A 44 13.68 -8.28 5.25
N SER A 45 14.56 -8.54 4.28
CA SER A 45 15.98 -8.22 4.35
C SER A 45 16.54 -7.97 2.95
N ALA A 46 17.44 -6.99 2.83
CA ALA A 46 18.11 -6.68 1.57
C ALA A 46 19.06 -7.79 1.10
N ASN A 47 19.48 -8.68 2.00
CA ASN A 47 20.35 -9.82 1.69
C ASN A 47 19.57 -11.10 1.37
N ALA A 48 18.24 -11.07 1.47
CA ALA A 48 17.43 -12.25 1.17
C ALA A 48 17.35 -12.50 -0.33
N ARG A 49 17.24 -13.78 -0.70
CA ARG A 49 17.04 -14.24 -2.09
C ARG A 49 15.91 -13.47 -2.76
N ILE A 50 16.16 -13.00 -3.99
CA ILE A 50 15.16 -12.38 -4.85
C ILE A 50 14.25 -13.49 -5.38
N VAL A 51 12.94 -13.29 -5.25
CA VAL A 51 11.91 -14.25 -5.70
C VAL A 51 11.11 -13.72 -6.88
N ASP A 52 11.11 -12.40 -7.08
CA ASP A 52 10.49 -11.76 -8.24
C ASP A 52 11.05 -10.34 -8.46
N VAL A 53 10.75 -9.75 -9.60
CA VAL A 53 11.23 -8.43 -10.01
C VAL A 53 10.05 -7.58 -10.52
N LEU A 54 9.93 -6.36 -10.01
CA LEU A 54 8.77 -5.48 -10.22
C LEU A 54 9.23 -4.19 -10.93
N PRO A 55 9.14 -4.11 -12.27
CA PRO A 55 9.46 -2.88 -12.99
C PRO A 55 8.40 -1.80 -12.69
N PRO A 56 8.73 -0.51 -12.76
CA PRO A 56 7.73 0.53 -12.60
C PRO A 56 6.65 0.44 -13.71
N GLN A 57 5.41 0.80 -13.39
CA GLN A 57 4.24 0.85 -14.29
C GLN A 57 3.69 -0.51 -14.78
N MET A 58 4.53 -1.44 -15.23
CA MET A 58 4.13 -2.72 -15.83
C MET A 58 4.45 -3.92 -14.93
N HIS A 59 3.92 -3.92 -13.71
CA HIS A 59 4.21 -4.94 -12.68
C HIS A 59 2.98 -5.73 -12.23
N GLY A 60 1.90 -5.80 -13.02
CA GLY A 60 0.68 -6.48 -12.60
C GLY A 60 0.13 -6.00 -11.25
N ILE A 61 -0.55 -6.89 -10.52
CA ILE A 61 -1.19 -6.59 -9.23
C ILE A 61 -0.24 -6.94 -8.09
N ILE A 62 0.01 -5.99 -7.19
CA ILE A 62 0.77 -6.19 -5.95
C ILE A 62 -0.19 -6.05 -4.78
N HIS A 63 -0.66 -7.17 -4.26
CA HIS A 63 -1.52 -7.23 -3.08
C HIS A 63 -0.69 -7.16 -1.79
N LEU A 64 -1.07 -6.29 -0.86
CA LEU A 64 -0.49 -6.17 0.48
C LEU A 64 -1.12 -7.21 1.41
N ASP A 65 -0.35 -8.24 1.76
CA ASP A 65 -0.84 -9.38 2.54
C ASP A 65 -1.09 -9.03 4.02
N ALA A 66 -0.32 -8.07 4.55
CA ALA A 66 -0.44 -7.60 5.93
C ALA A 66 0.31 -6.26 6.13
N ALA A 67 0.09 -5.61 7.26
CA ALA A 67 0.79 -4.38 7.63
C ALA A 67 2.32 -4.54 7.54
N CYS A 68 2.99 -3.55 6.96
CA CYS A 68 4.44 -3.53 6.80
C CYS A 68 5.15 -3.46 8.16
N ARG A 69 6.25 -4.21 8.32
CA ARG A 69 6.95 -4.42 9.60
C ARG A 69 8.42 -3.97 9.58
N PRO A 70 9.01 -3.63 10.75
CA PRO A 70 8.31 -3.43 12.03
C PRO A 70 7.54 -2.10 12.02
N ALA A 71 6.38 -2.06 12.68
CA ALA A 71 5.53 -0.86 12.73
C ALA A 71 6.20 0.32 13.46
N SER A 72 7.14 0.03 14.37
CA SER A 72 7.94 1.04 15.08
C SER A 72 8.94 1.78 14.19
N ALA A 73 9.30 1.23 13.02
CA ALA A 73 10.21 1.90 12.10
C ALA A 73 9.50 2.96 11.26
N PRO A 74 10.21 4.01 10.80
CA PRO A 74 9.71 4.91 9.77
C PRO A 74 9.30 4.14 8.51
N TRP A 75 8.25 4.61 7.81
CA TRP A 75 7.69 3.93 6.65
C TRP A 75 8.75 3.43 5.66
N ALA A 76 9.67 4.31 5.21
CA ALA A 76 10.72 3.99 4.24
C ALA A 76 11.68 2.85 4.65
N SER A 77 11.71 2.51 5.94
CA SER A 77 12.54 1.44 6.52
C SER A 77 11.77 0.14 6.72
N ARG A 78 10.44 0.13 6.61
CA ARG A 78 9.60 -1.06 6.75
C ARG A 78 9.72 -1.99 5.55
N TRP A 79 9.35 -3.24 5.77
CA TRP A 79 9.17 -4.27 4.76
C TRP A 79 7.71 -4.69 4.71
N CYS A 80 7.15 -4.73 3.51
CA CYS A 80 5.76 -5.07 3.27
C CYS A 80 5.68 -6.50 2.73
N PRO A 81 4.94 -7.41 3.40
CA PRO A 81 4.65 -8.73 2.84
C PRO A 81 3.63 -8.58 1.72
N VAL A 82 3.91 -9.15 0.55
CA VAL A 82 3.09 -8.97 -0.64
C VAL A 82 2.87 -10.27 -1.41
N THR A 83 1.76 -10.31 -2.13
CA THR A 83 1.49 -11.27 -3.20
C THR A 83 1.49 -10.51 -4.53
N HIS A 84 2.32 -10.93 -5.48
CA HIS A 84 2.41 -10.36 -6.81
C HIS A 84 1.82 -11.34 -7.83
N TYR A 85 0.96 -10.85 -8.71
CA TYR A 85 0.46 -11.58 -9.87
C TYR A 85 0.82 -10.84 -11.16
N ASN A 86 1.56 -11.51 -12.05
CA ASN A 86 2.09 -10.94 -13.29
C ASN A 86 1.30 -11.34 -14.56
N GLY A 87 0.20 -12.08 -14.43
CA GLY A 87 -0.57 -12.64 -15.55
C GLY A 87 -0.37 -14.13 -15.77
N ASP A 88 0.78 -14.69 -15.35
CA ASP A 88 1.11 -16.11 -15.53
C ASP A 88 1.22 -16.86 -14.21
N ARG A 89 1.78 -16.20 -13.18
CA ARG A 89 2.05 -16.81 -11.89
C ARG A 89 1.79 -15.85 -10.73
N THR A 90 1.57 -16.44 -9.57
CA THR A 90 1.45 -15.73 -8.30
C THR A 90 2.68 -16.01 -7.44
N THR A 91 3.38 -14.96 -7.02
CA THR A 91 4.58 -15.05 -6.19
C THR A 91 4.35 -14.33 -4.86
N LYS A 92 4.72 -14.95 -3.74
CA LYS A 92 4.71 -14.33 -2.40
C LYS A 92 6.10 -13.88 -1.99
N GLY A 93 6.20 -12.73 -1.35
CA GLY A 93 7.48 -12.20 -0.88
C GLY A 93 7.37 -10.90 -0.09
N TRP A 94 8.46 -10.16 -0.06
CA TRP A 94 8.62 -8.92 0.71
C TRP A 94 9.25 -7.83 -0.15
N VAL A 95 8.72 -6.61 -0.05
CA VAL A 95 9.25 -5.42 -0.71
C VAL A 95 9.61 -4.34 0.29
N LYS A 96 10.57 -3.47 -0.06
CA LYS A 96 10.96 -2.34 0.79
C LYS A 96 9.98 -1.18 0.60
N ALA A 97 9.36 -0.74 1.68
CA ALA A 97 8.28 0.25 1.68
C ALA A 97 8.64 1.61 1.07
N ARG A 98 9.92 1.99 1.02
CA ARG A 98 10.35 3.23 0.33
C ARG A 98 10.05 3.24 -1.18
N PHE A 99 9.89 2.07 -1.78
CA PHE A 99 9.69 1.88 -3.22
C PHE A 99 8.25 1.49 -3.59
N VAL A 100 7.31 1.58 -2.65
CA VAL A 100 5.90 1.28 -2.89
C VAL A 100 4.98 2.29 -2.20
N ARG A 101 3.80 2.50 -2.75
CA ARG A 101 2.73 3.30 -2.14
C ARG A 101 1.40 2.59 -2.29
N ASP A 102 0.48 2.90 -1.38
CA ASP A 102 -0.89 2.38 -1.44
C ASP A 102 -1.57 2.84 -2.74
N SER A 103 -2.33 1.95 -3.35
CA SER A 103 -3.16 2.20 -4.53
C SER A 103 -4.47 1.43 -4.43
N ASP A 104 -5.44 1.84 -5.24
CA ASP A 104 -6.63 1.03 -5.48
C ASP A 104 -6.25 -0.27 -6.18
N CYS A 105 -6.96 -1.35 -5.84
CA CYS A 105 -6.85 -2.61 -6.56
C CYS A 105 -7.73 -2.55 -7.81
N PRO A 106 -7.22 -2.90 -9.00
CA PRO A 106 -8.02 -3.05 -10.19
C PRO A 106 -8.97 -4.26 -10.12
#